data_AF-A0A957QIB9-F1
#
_entry.id   AF-A0A957QIB9-F1
#
_cell.length_a   1.000
_cell.length_b   1.000
_cell.length_c   1.000
_cell.angle_alpha   90.00
_cell.angle_beta   90.00
_cell.angle_gamma   90.00
#
_symmetry.space_group_name_H-M   'P 1'
#
loop_
_entity.id
_entity.type
_entity.pdbx_description
1 polymer ?
#
loop_
_entity_poly.entity_id
_entity_poly.type
_entity_poly.pdbx_seq_one_letter_code
_entity_poly.pdbx_strand_id
1 'polypeptide(L)'
;MPKRRYLNLTDVQKVTLKAVRDTHPKPYMREKAAALLKIAEGQSPHAVARQGLLKPHDPDTIYGWLKSYEATGIDGLLVKKGRGRKPAFSPSV
;
A
#
# COMPACT_ATOMS: atom_id res chain seq x y z
N MET A 1 -14.75 18.34 11.23
CA MET A 1 -13.90 17.14 11.33
C MET A 1 -13.60 16.62 9.93
N PRO A 2 -12.37 16.22 9.60
CA PRO A 2 -12.06 15.64 8.29
C PRO A 2 -12.82 14.33 8.07
N LYS A 3 -13.31 14.09 6.84
CA LYS A 3 -14.07 12.88 6.49
C LYS A 3 -13.14 11.67 6.57
N ARG A 4 -13.49 10.69 7.40
CA ARG A 4 -12.75 9.42 7.49
C ARG A 4 -12.86 8.67 6.17
N ARG A 5 -11.72 8.22 5.65
CA ARG A 5 -11.66 7.38 4.45
C ARG A 5 -11.65 5.91 4.90
N TYR A 6 -12.54 5.12 4.33
CA TYR A 6 -12.73 3.70 4.64
C TYR A 6 -12.43 2.86 3.40
N LEU A 7 -12.09 1.60 3.61
CA LEU A 7 -11.91 0.61 2.55
C LEU A 7 -12.87 -0.55 2.76
N ASN A 8 -13.88 -0.65 1.90
CA ASN A 8 -14.80 -1.79 1.92
C ASN A 8 -14.23 -2.89 1.02
N LEU A 9 -13.81 -3.99 1.63
CA LEU A 9 -13.30 -5.16 0.92
C LEU A 9 -14.36 -6.25 0.86
N THR A 10 -14.53 -6.87 -0.31
CA THR A 10 -15.25 -8.15 -0.43
C THR A 10 -14.46 -9.27 0.27
N ASP A 11 -15.11 -10.38 0.58
CA ASP A 11 -14.44 -11.51 1.24
C ASP A 11 -13.30 -12.07 0.37
N VAL A 12 -13.50 -12.13 -0.95
CA VAL A 12 -12.45 -12.51 -1.90
C VAL A 12 -11.26 -11.54 -1.81
N GLN A 13 -11.50 -10.23 -1.83
CA GLN A 13 -10.44 -9.23 -1.73
C GLN A 13 -9.68 -9.32 -0.40
N LYS A 14 -10.38 -9.57 0.71
CA LYS A 14 -9.77 -9.78 2.03
C LYS A 14 -8.86 -11.00 2.02
N VAL A 15 -9.32 -12.14 1.48
CA VAL A 15 -8.52 -13.37 1.39
C VAL A 15 -7.30 -13.14 0.52
N THR A 16 -7.44 -12.50 -0.65
CA THR A 16 -6.30 -12.23 -1.52
C THR A 16 -5.28 -11.28 -0.88
N LEU A 17 -5.73 -10.22 -0.19
CA LEU A 17 -4.83 -9.34 0.55
C LEU A 17 -4.13 -10.05 1.72
N LYS A 18 -4.82 -10.95 2.42
CA LYS A 18 -4.20 -11.80 3.47
C LYS A 18 -3.12 -12.69 2.87
N ALA A 19 -3.39 -13.35 1.74
CA ALA A 19 -2.40 -14.16 1.05
C ALA A 19 -1.17 -13.31 0.63
N VAL A 20 -1.38 -12.12 0.06
CA VAL A 20 -0.28 -11.20 -0.29
C VAL A 20 0.51 -10.79 0.94
N ARG A 21 -0.16 -10.46 2.06
CA ARG A 21 0.49 -10.09 3.32
C ARG A 21 1.40 -11.21 3.83
N ASP A 22 0.94 -12.45 3.75
CA ASP A 22 1.60 -13.58 4.42
C ASP A 22 2.73 -14.19 3.57
N THR A 23 2.56 -14.27 2.24
CA THR A 23 3.46 -15.09 1.39
C THR A 23 4.16 -14.31 0.28
N HIS A 24 3.79 -13.06 0.00
CA HIS A 24 4.35 -12.37 -1.17
C HIS A 24 5.87 -12.16 -1.05
N PRO A 25 6.67 -12.48 -2.08
CA PRO A 25 8.14 -12.45 -2.00
C PRO A 25 8.69 -11.04 -1.73
N LYS A 26 8.07 -10.01 -2.31
CA LYS A 26 8.47 -8.60 -2.12
C LYS A 26 7.98 -8.05 -0.77
N PRO A 27 8.88 -7.58 0.14
CA PRO A 27 8.49 -7.09 1.46
C PRO A 27 7.50 -5.91 1.44
N TYR A 28 7.69 -4.95 0.52
CA TYR A 28 6.80 -3.79 0.42
C TYR A 28 5.37 -4.18 0.04
N MET A 29 5.15 -5.30 -0.66
CA MET A 29 3.81 -5.76 -0.99
C MET A 29 3.10 -6.28 0.26
N ARG A 30 3.85 -6.99 1.13
CA ARG A 30 3.32 -7.49 2.40
C ARG A 30 2.89 -6.33 3.31
N GLU A 31 3.72 -5.30 3.38
CA GLU A 31 3.44 -4.08 4.15
C GLU A 31 2.21 -3.34 3.62
N LYS A 32 2.13 -3.12 2.30
CA LYS A 32 0.98 -2.47 1.67
C LYS A 32 -0.31 -3.24 1.91
N ALA A 33 -0.28 -4.57 1.79
CA ALA A 33 -1.43 -5.41 2.05
C ALA A 33 -1.87 -5.35 3.53
N ALA A 34 -0.91 -5.37 4.46
CA ALA A 34 -1.19 -5.20 5.89
C ALA A 34 -1.87 -3.85 6.18
N ALA A 35 -1.41 -2.76 5.54
CA ALA A 35 -2.00 -1.44 5.71
C ALA A 35 -3.48 -1.41 5.28
N LEU A 36 -3.79 -1.96 4.10
CA LEU A 36 -5.16 -1.99 3.58
C LEU A 36 -6.09 -2.86 4.42
N LEU A 37 -5.61 -4.02 4.90
CA LEU A 37 -6.40 -4.88 5.79
C LEU A 37 -6.77 -4.15 7.08
N LYS A 38 -5.84 -3.44 7.71
CA LYS A 38 -6.11 -2.64 8.92
C LYS A 38 -7.10 -1.51 8.68
N ILE A 39 -7.03 -0.85 7.52
CA ILE A 39 -8.01 0.18 7.14
C ILE A 39 -9.40 -0.43 6.94
N ALA A 40 -9.47 -1.61 6.31
CA ALA A 40 -10.73 -2.34 6.14
C ALA A 40 -11.32 -2.86 7.45
N GLU A 41 -10.48 -3.09 8.47
CA GLU A 41 -10.88 -3.40 9.84
C GLU A 41 -11.33 -2.16 10.65
N GLY A 42 -11.33 -0.97 10.02
CA GLY A 42 -11.86 0.26 10.60
C GLY A 42 -10.82 1.20 11.19
N GLN A 43 -9.52 0.87 11.10
CA GLN A 43 -8.47 1.82 11.50
C GLN A 43 -8.39 2.97 10.50
N SER A 44 -8.14 4.20 10.99
CA SER A 44 -7.95 5.32 10.08
C SER A 44 -6.62 5.20 9.33
N PRO A 45 -6.54 5.61 8.04
CA PRO A 45 -5.27 5.59 7.30
C PRO A 45 -4.14 6.34 8.00
N HIS A 46 -4.46 7.45 8.70
CA HIS A 46 -3.51 8.20 9.50
C HIS A 46 -2.96 7.39 10.69
N ALA A 47 -3.82 6.69 11.43
CA ALA A 47 -3.38 5.81 12.52
C ALA A 47 -2.52 4.65 11.98
N VAL A 48 -2.93 4.05 10.86
CA VAL A 48 -2.14 3.00 10.21
C VAL A 48 -0.76 3.50 9.81
N ALA A 49 -0.66 4.71 9.24
CA ALA A 49 0.60 5.33 8.85
C ALA A 49 1.54 5.57 10.05
N ARG A 50 1.01 6.02 11.20
CA ARG A 50 1.83 6.44 12.34
C ARG A 50 2.19 5.30 13.29
N GLN A 51 1.30 4.34 13.48
CA GLN A 51 1.43 3.29 14.51
C GLN A 51 0.97 1.90 14.05
N GLY A 52 0.33 1.78 12.88
CA GLY A 52 -0.21 0.50 12.40
C GLY A 52 0.75 -0.31 11.53
N LEU A 53 1.97 0.14 11.29
CA LEU A 53 2.96 -0.58 10.49
C LEU A 53 4.28 -0.71 11.27
N LEU A 54 5.19 -1.55 10.78
CA LEU A 54 6.49 -1.80 11.43
C LEU A 54 7.31 -0.50 11.57
N LYS A 55 7.21 0.38 10.58
CA LYS A 55 7.81 1.71 10.59
C LYS A 55 6.72 2.75 10.31
N PRO A 56 6.83 3.96 10.87
CA PRO A 56 5.95 5.03 10.53
C PRO A 56 6.17 5.46 9.07
N HIS A 57 5.08 5.79 8.40
CA HIS A 57 5.06 6.38 7.07
C HIS A 57 4.40 7.76 7.11
N ASP A 58 4.64 8.52 6.05
CA ASP A 58 3.83 9.70 5.77
C ASP A 58 2.38 9.27 5.47
N PRO A 59 1.35 9.87 6.09
CA PRO A 59 -0.05 9.56 5.81
C PRO A 59 -0.42 9.60 4.32
N ASP A 60 0.16 10.51 3.54
CA ASP A 60 -0.08 10.64 2.10
C ASP A 60 0.41 9.43 1.32
N THR A 61 1.44 8.74 1.83
CA THR A 61 1.89 7.47 1.25
C THR A 61 0.80 6.41 1.36
N ILE A 62 0.15 6.30 2.53
CA ILE A 62 -0.94 5.34 2.75
C ILE A 62 -2.18 5.72 1.94
N TYR A 63 -2.52 7.02 1.86
CA TYR A 63 -3.59 7.50 0.99
C TYR A 63 -3.32 7.18 -0.49
N GLY A 64 -2.06 7.26 -0.92
CA GLY A 64 -1.63 6.87 -2.26
C GLY A 64 -1.78 5.37 -2.53
N TRP A 65 -1.44 4.52 -1.57
CA TRP A 65 -1.65 3.06 -1.68
C TRP A 65 -3.13 2.71 -1.76
N LEU A 66 -3.95 3.32 -0.91
CA LEU A 66 -5.40 3.15 -0.91
C LEU A 66 -6.01 3.54 -2.26
N LYS A 67 -5.66 4.73 -2.78
CA LYS A 67 -6.12 5.21 -4.09
C LYS A 67 -5.69 4.26 -5.22
N SER A 68 -4.47 3.74 -5.16
CA SER A 68 -3.95 2.83 -6.20
C SER A 68 -4.65 1.47 -6.16
N TYR A 69 -4.94 0.95 -4.96
CA TYR A 69 -5.68 -0.29 -4.80
C TYR A 69 -7.14 -0.16 -5.24
N GLU A 70 -7.83 0.94 -4.90
CA GLU A 70 -9.20 1.19 -5.36
C GLU A 70 -9.28 1.28 -6.90
N ALA A 71 -8.24 1.79 -7.55
CA ALA A 71 -8.21 1.94 -9.00
C ALA A 71 -7.91 0.64 -9.77
N THR A 72 -6.94 -0.15 -9.31
CA THR A 72 -6.41 -1.30 -10.09
C THR A 72 -6.14 -2.54 -9.23
N GLY A 73 -6.66 -2.61 -8.01
CA GLY A 73 -6.46 -3.74 -7.11
C GLY A 73 -5.00 -3.95 -6.72
N ILE A 74 -4.58 -5.21 -6.63
CA ILE A 74 -3.24 -5.61 -6.17
C ILE A 74 -2.15 -5.08 -7.11
N ASP A 75 -2.42 -5.01 -8.41
CA ASP A 75 -1.46 -4.48 -9.39
C ASP A 75 -1.13 -3.00 -9.12
N GLY A 76 -2.07 -2.26 -8.54
CA GLY A 76 -1.87 -0.87 -8.11
C GLY A 76 -0.85 -0.73 -6.97
N LEU A 77 -0.60 -1.81 -6.23
CA LEU A 77 0.36 -1.82 -5.12
C LEU A 77 1.79 -2.06 -5.59
N LEU A 78 1.98 -2.59 -6.80
CA LEU A 78 3.30 -2.79 -7.36
C LEU A 78 4.00 -1.45 -7.61
N VAL A 79 5.29 -1.38 -7.29
CA VAL A 79 6.11 -0.23 -7.69
C VAL A 79 6.26 -0.27 -9.21
N LYS A 80 5.70 0.73 -9.90
CA LYS A 80 5.78 0.84 -11.36
C LYS A 80 7.24 0.94 -11.82
N LYS A 81 7.56 0.28 -12.93
CA LYS A 81 8.88 0.40 -13.59
C LYS A 81 9.19 1.87 -13.88
N GLY A 82 10.46 2.27 -13.71
CA GLY A 82 10.91 3.65 -14.00
C GLY A 82 10.69 4.68 -12.88
N ARG A 83 10.18 4.28 -11.70
CA ARG A 83 10.04 5.17 -10.52
C ARG A 83 11.35 5.44 -9.77
N GLY A 84 12.47 4.91 -10.24
CA GLY A 84 13.80 5.20 -9.69
C GLY A 84 14.35 6.53 -10.19
N ARG A 85 15.26 7.14 -9.42
CA ARG A 85 16.06 8.27 -9.90
C ARG A 85 16.86 7.78 -11.12
N LYS A 86 16.74 8.49 -12.25
CA LYS A 86 17.58 8.20 -13.42
C LYS A 86 19.05 8.31 -13.02
N PRO A 87 19.93 7.44 -13.54
CA PRO A 87 21.35 7.53 -13.25
C PRO A 87 21.86 8.92 -13.63
N ALA A 88 22.70 9.53 -12.77
CA ALA A 88 23.29 10.84 -13.03
C ALA A 88 24.34 10.80 -14.15
N PHE A 89 24.87 9.60 -14.44
CA PHE A 89 25.83 9.35 -15.50
C PHE A 89 25.42 8.08 -16.24
N SER A 90 25.34 8.17 -17.57
CA SER A 90 25.21 7.05 -18.48
C SER A 90 26.39 7.16 -19.46
N PRO A 91 27.41 6.29 -19.40
CA PRO A 91 28.53 6.37 -20.33
C PRO A 91 28.04 6.14 -21.76
N SER A 92 28.42 7.04 -22.67
CA SER A 92 28.29 6.83 -24.11
C SER A 92 29.45 5.95 -24.57
N VAL A 93 29.15 4.85 -25.26
CA VAL A 93 30.15 4.05 -26.00
C VAL A 93 30.31 4.65 -27.38
#